data_AF-A0A0Q6J943-F1
#
_entry.id   AF-A0A0Q6J943-F1
#
_cell.length_a   1.000
_cell.length_b   1.000
_cell.length_c   1.000
_cell.angle_alpha   90.00
_cell.angle_beta   90.00
_cell.angle_gamma   90.00
#
_symmetry.space_group_name_H-M   'P 1'
#
loop_
_entity.id
_entity.type
_entity.pdbx_description
1 polymer ?
#
loop_
_entity_poly.entity_id
_entity_poly.type
_entity_poly.pdbx_seq_one_letter_code
_entity_poly.pdbx_strand_id
1 'polypeptide(L)'
;MNTSSLRAALDQAAAADHSATPVYSPLSALGRRRLTPIDLLGQSLSTMAPATCMVFIALWMSTVGAGVGGLLAIIGATLVMALVALCIRQFTVRLAASGSLYSFVAHGLGRRATLTTAAALLVGYLGVSISVLSNAGDNLMRVADVTGVGLGGDYTLAACAAIAVVVALIAVRGVRFATRTILVIELCTLAVIVVLLFRAPVAVDVSTQWSAPVGFALFLAMQTVLSLAGFESAAFFGPEARTPLRSVSRAVLLSPILVGVLYVFAGWAGMTGHAGTLLNAYFGGVDSGVGSLLVVAVNVGVCSSWIASTLGFAQAGSRLVYSMSVERIVPGVFRHVHARWKTPYAAVVVFVGASMIGALFHDPDEVASSYDVVVEVALILGYTMVAFAAVNFLARIGEHTTWTRLCGAFAAGAGTSLLLFVVVQSLDTWFYVAWFVILGGSGTAWYAILERWRPASIRSIGVFDSIETADLLPGSAELAVDADGRPVLSAPRHGR
;
A
#
# COMPACT_ATOMS: atom_id res chain seq x y z
N MET A 1 -36.43 -7.89 15.76
CA MET A 1 -36.76 -7.71 14.32
C MET A 1 -38.02 -8.49 14.04
N ASN A 2 -39.07 -7.83 13.54
CA ASN A 2 -40.37 -8.46 13.26
C ASN A 2 -40.21 -9.48 12.12
N THR A 3 -40.33 -10.76 12.42
CA THR A 3 -40.12 -11.87 11.46
C THR A 3 -41.24 -11.96 10.42
N SER A 4 -42.42 -11.41 10.71
CA SER A 4 -43.57 -11.38 9.80
C SER A 4 -43.37 -10.41 8.63
N SER A 5 -42.83 -9.21 8.88
CA SER A 5 -42.59 -8.22 7.82
C SER A 5 -41.47 -8.63 6.88
N LEU A 6 -40.42 -9.28 7.41
CA LEU A 6 -39.33 -9.82 6.58
C LEU A 6 -39.83 -10.97 5.70
N ARG A 7 -40.67 -11.87 6.24
CA ARG A 7 -41.27 -12.96 5.45
C ARG A 7 -42.17 -12.42 4.34
N ALA A 8 -43.05 -11.48 4.65
CA ALA A 8 -43.90 -10.84 3.65
C ALA A 8 -43.09 -10.17 2.53
N ALA A 9 -41.99 -9.48 2.88
CA ALA A 9 -41.10 -8.88 1.89
C ALA A 9 -40.38 -9.92 1.01
N LEU A 10 -39.97 -11.07 1.58
CA LEU A 10 -39.35 -12.16 0.83
C LEU A 10 -40.34 -12.87 -0.10
N ASP A 11 -41.56 -13.11 0.37
CA ASP A 11 -42.62 -13.72 -0.43
C ASP A 11 -43.02 -12.81 -1.61
N GLN A 12 -43.13 -11.50 -1.36
CA GLN A 12 -43.38 -10.50 -2.39
C GLN A 12 -42.23 -10.43 -3.41
N ALA A 13 -40.98 -10.50 -2.94
CA ALA A 13 -39.82 -10.53 -3.81
C ALA A 13 -39.73 -11.83 -4.64
N ALA A 14 -40.16 -12.96 -4.10
CA ALA A 14 -40.23 -14.22 -4.84
C ALA A 14 -41.25 -14.17 -5.99
N ALA A 15 -42.32 -13.38 -5.83
CA ALA A 15 -43.35 -13.17 -6.84
C ALA A 15 -43.04 -12.04 -7.85
N ALA A 16 -42.04 -11.21 -7.57
CA ALA A 16 -41.70 -10.06 -8.40
C ALA A 16 -40.76 -10.44 -9.56
N ASP A 17 -41.06 -9.94 -10.76
CA ASP A 17 -40.20 -10.10 -11.92
C ASP A 17 -38.87 -9.35 -11.73
N HIS A 18 -37.78 -9.95 -12.22
CA HIS A 18 -36.48 -9.31 -12.20
C HIS A 18 -36.45 -8.19 -13.23
N SER A 19 -35.89 -7.03 -12.86
CA SER A 19 -35.86 -5.86 -13.75
C SER A 19 -35.21 -6.19 -15.11
N ALA A 20 -35.83 -5.74 -16.20
CA ALA A 20 -35.35 -6.01 -17.55
C ALA A 20 -34.01 -5.32 -17.90
N THR A 21 -33.63 -4.26 -17.18
CA THR A 21 -32.39 -3.49 -17.43
C THR A 21 -31.48 -3.51 -16.20
N PRO A 22 -30.50 -4.43 -16.13
CA PRO A 22 -29.59 -4.49 -14.99
C PRO A 22 -28.65 -3.28 -14.98
N VAL A 23 -28.58 -2.61 -13.83
CA VAL A 23 -27.64 -1.52 -13.54
C VAL A 23 -26.47 -2.11 -12.77
N TYR A 24 -25.27 -1.85 -13.28
CA TYR A 24 -24.01 -2.34 -12.72
C TYR A 24 -23.22 -1.22 -12.06
N SER A 25 -22.41 -1.60 -11.08
CA SER A 25 -21.45 -0.69 -10.46
C SER A 25 -20.38 -0.30 -11.50
N PRO A 26 -19.88 0.94 -11.50
CA PRO A 26 -18.75 1.34 -12.35
C PRO A 26 -17.49 0.47 -12.14
N LEU A 27 -17.39 -0.20 -10.98
CA LEU A 27 -16.26 -1.05 -10.58
C LEU A 27 -16.56 -2.55 -10.74
N SER A 28 -17.75 -2.91 -11.22
CA SER A 28 -18.20 -4.29 -11.44
C SER A 28 -17.26 -5.11 -12.31
N ALA A 29 -16.55 -4.46 -13.24
CA ALA A 29 -15.62 -5.10 -14.16
C ALA A 29 -14.46 -5.81 -13.45
N LEU A 30 -14.04 -5.37 -12.26
CA LEU A 30 -13.00 -6.03 -11.44
C LEU A 30 -13.46 -7.34 -10.79
N GLY A 31 -14.78 -7.62 -10.83
CA GLY A 31 -15.39 -8.82 -10.26
C GLY A 31 -15.66 -8.66 -8.76
N ARG A 32 -16.92 -8.81 -8.36
CA ARG A 32 -17.36 -8.59 -6.97
C ARG A 32 -17.23 -9.86 -6.12
N ARG A 33 -17.03 -9.67 -4.81
CA ARG A 33 -17.10 -10.71 -3.76
C ARG A 33 -16.17 -11.92 -3.93
N ARG A 34 -14.97 -11.72 -4.48
CA ARG A 34 -14.00 -12.80 -4.74
C ARG A 34 -12.97 -12.96 -3.62
N LEU A 35 -12.55 -11.86 -3.00
CA LEU A 35 -11.42 -11.85 -2.07
C LEU A 35 -11.86 -12.06 -0.61
N THR A 36 -11.07 -12.86 0.09
CA THR A 36 -11.24 -13.17 1.52
C THR A 36 -10.39 -12.23 2.38
N PRO A 37 -10.68 -12.09 3.69
CA PRO A 37 -9.89 -11.24 4.58
C PRO A 37 -8.39 -11.59 4.61
N ILE A 38 -8.05 -12.88 4.45
CA ILE A 38 -6.65 -13.34 4.38
C ILE A 38 -5.97 -12.84 3.11
N ASP A 39 -6.69 -12.83 1.98
CA ASP A 39 -6.15 -12.29 0.73
C ASP A 39 -5.88 -10.79 0.86
N LEU A 40 -6.72 -10.04 1.58
CA LEU A 40 -6.52 -8.60 1.83
C LEU A 40 -5.35 -8.33 2.78
N LEU A 41 -5.21 -9.11 3.87
CA LEU A 41 -4.05 -9.00 4.76
C LEU A 41 -2.75 -9.34 4.02
N GLY A 42 -2.78 -10.39 3.19
CA GLY A 42 -1.65 -10.75 2.35
C GLY A 42 -1.27 -9.65 1.38
N GLN A 43 -2.23 -8.86 0.88
CA GLN A 43 -1.92 -7.74 0.02
C GLN A 43 -1.14 -6.65 0.76
N SER A 44 -1.59 -6.25 1.96
CA SER A 44 -0.90 -5.28 2.80
C SER A 44 0.49 -5.76 3.20
N LEU A 45 0.62 -7.04 3.58
CA LEU A 45 1.90 -7.67 3.92
C LEU A 45 2.85 -7.74 2.72
N SER A 46 2.32 -8.08 1.54
CA SER A 46 3.09 -8.13 0.29
C SER A 46 3.73 -6.78 0.02
N THR A 47 2.98 -5.67 0.10
CA THR A 47 3.53 -4.32 -0.11
C THR A 47 4.54 -3.91 0.96
N MET A 48 4.29 -4.21 2.24
CA MET A 48 5.23 -3.84 3.31
C MET A 48 6.50 -4.69 3.34
N ALA A 49 6.47 -5.92 2.82
CA ALA A 49 7.58 -6.88 2.84
C ALA A 49 8.29 -6.97 4.21
N PRO A 50 7.56 -7.35 5.28
CA PRO A 50 8.07 -7.28 6.64
C PRO A 50 9.36 -8.07 6.86
N ALA A 51 9.59 -9.17 6.13
CA ALA A 51 10.83 -9.94 6.24
C ALA A 51 12.07 -9.11 5.85
N THR A 52 12.02 -8.37 4.73
CA THR A 52 13.15 -7.54 4.30
C THR A 52 13.36 -6.39 5.28
N CYS A 53 12.30 -5.66 5.63
CA CYS A 53 12.37 -4.55 6.56
C CYS A 53 12.90 -4.95 7.94
N MET A 54 12.56 -6.15 8.45
CA MET A 54 13.14 -6.66 9.70
C MET A 54 14.66 -6.81 9.63
N VAL A 55 15.21 -7.29 8.50
CA VAL A 55 16.67 -7.42 8.32
C VAL A 55 17.34 -6.05 8.34
N PHE A 56 16.80 -5.06 7.63
CA PHE A 56 17.36 -3.70 7.60
C PHE A 56 17.20 -2.95 8.92
N ILE A 57 16.05 -3.08 9.59
CA ILE A 57 15.85 -2.48 10.93
C ILE A 57 16.83 -3.09 11.94
N ALA A 58 17.04 -4.40 11.90
CA ALA A 58 18.04 -5.05 12.73
C ALA A 58 19.46 -4.57 12.41
N LEU A 59 19.80 -4.38 11.13
CA LEU A 59 21.07 -3.82 10.69
C LEU A 59 21.28 -2.41 11.27
N TRP A 60 20.37 -1.48 11.01
CA TRP A 60 20.50 -0.09 11.47
C TRP A 60 20.61 0.02 13.00
N MET A 61 19.85 -0.80 13.74
CA MET A 61 19.94 -0.84 15.19
C MET A 61 21.28 -1.39 15.70
N SER A 62 21.93 -2.29 14.94
CA SER A 62 23.22 -2.87 15.30
C SER A 62 24.43 -1.95 15.00
N THR A 63 24.34 -1.08 13.99
CA THR A 63 25.51 -0.33 13.49
C THR A 63 25.84 0.94 14.27
N VAL A 64 24.84 1.62 14.86
CA VAL A 64 25.03 2.95 15.48
C VAL A 64 24.82 2.94 17.00
N GLY A 65 24.58 1.77 17.61
CA GLY A 65 24.39 1.67 19.07
C GLY A 65 23.21 2.52 19.57
N ALA A 66 22.13 2.59 18.79
CA ALA A 66 20.98 3.47 19.04
C ALA A 66 20.24 3.19 20.35
N GLY A 67 20.50 2.03 20.95
CA GLY A 67 19.97 1.67 22.26
C GLY A 67 18.45 1.81 22.34
N VAL A 68 17.97 2.19 23.52
CA VAL A 68 16.54 2.31 23.79
C VAL A 68 15.92 3.46 23.00
N GLY A 69 16.69 4.51 22.70
CA GLY A 69 16.21 5.66 21.91
C GLY A 69 15.77 5.26 20.49
N GLY A 70 16.52 4.38 19.82
CA GLY A 70 16.14 3.84 18.52
C GLY A 70 14.86 3.01 18.56
N LEU A 71 14.69 2.18 19.60
CA LEU A 71 13.45 1.42 19.81
C LEU A 71 12.23 2.33 20.01
N LEU A 72 12.37 3.39 20.80
CA LEU A 72 11.30 4.38 21.00
C LEU A 72 10.93 5.09 19.70
N ALA A 73 11.90 5.34 18.81
CA ALA A 73 11.64 5.90 17.49
C ALA A 73 10.80 4.95 16.61
N ILE A 74 11.13 3.65 16.59
CA ILE A 74 10.37 2.61 15.86
C ILE A 74 8.94 2.48 16.42
N ILE A 75 8.80 2.47 17.75
CA ILE A 75 7.48 2.44 18.43
C ILE A 75 6.67 3.70 18.08
N GLY A 76 7.28 4.88 18.17
CA GLY A 76 6.64 6.15 17.85
C GLY A 76 6.14 6.21 16.40
N ALA A 77 6.99 5.82 15.45
CA ALA A 77 6.62 5.72 14.03
C ALA A 77 5.47 4.73 13.80
N THR A 78 5.51 3.56 14.45
CA THR A 78 4.43 2.57 14.38
C THR A 78 3.10 3.14 14.90
N LEU A 79 3.13 3.87 16.03
CA LEU A 79 1.94 4.50 16.59
C LEU A 79 1.37 5.57 15.66
N VAL A 80 2.23 6.40 15.04
CA VAL A 80 1.79 7.39 14.04
C VAL A 80 1.12 6.69 12.85
N MET A 81 1.70 5.61 12.33
CA MET A 81 1.10 4.85 11.23
C MET A 81 -0.22 4.18 11.63
N ALA A 82 -0.35 3.70 12.87
CA ALA A 82 -1.62 3.21 13.39
C ALA A 82 -2.70 4.31 13.48
N LEU A 83 -2.32 5.55 13.80
CA LEU A 83 -3.24 6.70 13.77
C LEU A 83 -3.65 7.06 12.33
N VAL A 84 -2.74 6.98 11.36
CA VAL A 84 -3.08 7.11 9.93
C VAL A 84 -4.06 6.00 9.52
N ALA A 85 -3.84 4.76 9.94
CA ALA A 85 -4.75 3.65 9.69
C ALA A 85 -6.15 3.88 10.29
N LEU A 86 -6.24 4.48 11.48
CA LEU A 86 -7.51 4.89 12.09
C LEU A 86 -8.23 5.98 11.28
N CYS A 87 -7.49 6.90 10.64
CA CYS A 87 -8.05 7.90 9.73
C CYS A 87 -8.63 7.23 8.48
N ILE A 88 -7.88 6.31 7.87
CA ILE A 88 -8.32 5.57 6.67
C ILE A 88 -9.55 4.71 6.99
N ARG A 89 -9.60 4.11 8.20
CA ARG A 89 -10.73 3.30 8.66
C ARG A 89 -12.05 4.05 8.59
N GLN A 90 -12.07 5.36 8.83
CA GLN A 90 -13.31 6.15 8.77
C GLN A 90 -13.97 6.11 7.40
N PHE A 91 -13.17 5.96 6.35
CA PHE A 91 -13.65 5.81 4.99
C PHE A 91 -13.94 4.35 4.65
N THR A 92 -13.05 3.41 4.99
CA THR A 92 -13.22 2.00 4.59
C THR A 92 -14.43 1.32 5.24
N VAL A 93 -14.91 1.81 6.39
CA VAL A 93 -16.14 1.31 7.01
C VAL A 93 -17.42 1.83 6.33
N ARG A 94 -17.31 2.80 5.41
CA ARG A 94 -18.44 3.44 4.71
C ARG A 94 -18.39 3.30 3.20
N LEU A 95 -17.18 3.23 2.63
CA LEU A 95 -16.93 3.33 1.20
C LEU A 95 -16.05 2.15 0.76
N ALA A 96 -16.52 1.43 -0.25
CA ALA A 96 -15.76 0.41 -0.95
C ALA A 96 -15.22 1.00 -2.26
N ALA A 97 -14.11 1.74 -2.20
CA ALA A 97 -13.53 2.40 -3.37
C ALA A 97 -12.34 1.61 -3.95
N SER A 98 -12.14 1.65 -5.27
CA SER A 98 -10.97 1.04 -5.91
C SER A 98 -9.74 1.95 -5.91
N GLY A 99 -9.88 3.25 -5.64
CA GLY A 99 -8.78 4.21 -5.67
C GLY A 99 -8.07 4.43 -4.34
N SER A 100 -8.44 3.72 -3.26
CA SER A 100 -7.84 3.88 -1.92
C SER A 100 -7.82 5.36 -1.45
N LEU A 101 -6.69 5.87 -0.96
CA LEU A 101 -6.57 7.21 -0.37
C LEU A 101 -6.99 8.32 -1.33
N TYR A 102 -6.71 8.16 -2.63
CA TYR A 102 -7.18 9.06 -3.66
C TYR A 102 -8.71 9.25 -3.58
N SER A 103 -9.47 8.16 -3.57
CA SER A 103 -10.93 8.22 -3.46
C SER A 103 -11.39 8.75 -2.09
N PHE A 104 -10.66 8.49 -1.01
CA PHE A 104 -11.01 8.98 0.33
C PHE A 104 -10.82 10.49 0.44
N VAL A 105 -9.74 11.04 -0.12
CA VAL A 105 -9.47 12.48 -0.13
C VAL A 105 -10.52 13.24 -0.95
N ALA A 106 -11.08 12.64 -2.02
CA ALA A 106 -12.20 13.21 -2.78
C ALA A 106 -13.40 13.57 -1.90
N HIS A 107 -13.69 12.74 -0.90
CA HIS A 107 -14.83 12.92 -0.02
C HIS A 107 -14.55 13.89 1.14
N GLY A 108 -13.27 14.11 1.50
CA GLY A 108 -12.87 14.98 2.60
C GLY A 108 -12.43 16.39 2.18
N LEU A 109 -11.50 16.52 1.24
CA LEU A 109 -10.82 17.80 0.91
C LEU A 109 -11.20 18.39 -0.44
N GLY A 110 -11.85 17.61 -1.31
CA GLY A 110 -12.26 18.04 -2.64
C GLY A 110 -11.20 17.80 -3.72
N ARG A 111 -11.52 18.23 -4.94
CA ARG A 111 -10.94 17.70 -6.19
C ARG A 111 -9.45 18.01 -6.38
N ARG A 112 -9.01 19.24 -6.07
CA ARG A 112 -7.59 19.64 -6.19
C ARG A 112 -6.70 18.80 -5.27
N ALA A 113 -7.07 18.69 -4.00
CA ALA A 113 -6.35 17.83 -3.03
C ALA A 113 -6.39 16.35 -3.44
N THR A 114 -7.48 15.91 -4.07
CA THR A 114 -7.59 14.55 -4.62
C THR A 114 -6.54 14.31 -5.70
N LEU A 115 -6.40 15.23 -6.65
CA LEU A 115 -5.40 15.12 -7.73
C LEU A 115 -3.96 15.22 -7.20
N THR A 116 -3.71 16.06 -6.19
CA THR A 116 -2.42 16.08 -5.47
C THR A 116 -2.13 14.72 -4.84
N THR A 117 -3.13 14.12 -4.17
CA THR A 117 -3.00 12.77 -3.57
C THR A 117 -2.77 11.70 -4.64
N ALA A 118 -3.42 11.83 -5.80
CA ALA A 118 -3.23 10.92 -6.94
C ALA A 118 -1.78 10.97 -7.45
N ALA A 119 -1.25 12.17 -7.68
CA ALA A 119 0.12 12.37 -8.12
C ALA A 119 1.13 11.85 -7.09
N ALA A 120 0.91 12.18 -5.82
CA ALA A 120 1.73 11.73 -4.70
C ALA A 120 1.76 10.19 -4.58
N LEU A 121 0.61 9.52 -4.70
CA LEU A 121 0.55 8.06 -4.68
C LEU A 121 1.14 7.42 -5.94
N LEU A 122 0.95 8.01 -7.12
CA LEU A 122 1.58 7.48 -8.34
C LEU A 122 3.11 7.55 -8.24
N VAL A 123 3.66 8.69 -7.83
CA VAL A 123 5.10 8.87 -7.64
C VAL A 123 5.61 7.96 -6.52
N GLY A 124 4.93 7.93 -5.38
CA GLY A 124 5.31 7.08 -4.25
C GLY A 124 5.28 5.58 -4.59
N TYR A 125 4.20 5.09 -5.20
CA TYR A 125 4.06 3.65 -5.48
C TYR A 125 4.96 3.20 -6.62
N LEU A 126 5.08 4.00 -7.68
CA LEU A 126 6.02 3.70 -8.75
C LEU A 126 7.46 3.77 -8.22
N GLY A 127 7.72 4.76 -7.36
CA GLY A 127 8.97 4.95 -6.67
C GLY A 127 9.42 3.74 -5.86
N VAL A 128 8.57 3.29 -4.93
CA VAL A 128 8.84 2.09 -4.15
C VAL A 128 8.94 0.88 -5.08
N SER A 129 8.04 0.73 -6.07
CA SER A 129 8.08 -0.39 -7.01
C SER A 129 9.40 -0.52 -7.78
N ILE A 130 10.02 0.59 -8.19
CA ILE A 130 11.32 0.61 -8.85
C ILE A 130 12.42 0.16 -7.88
N SER A 131 12.42 0.70 -6.66
CA SER A 131 13.43 0.38 -5.65
C SER A 131 13.38 -1.11 -5.28
N VAL A 132 12.19 -1.64 -4.98
CA VAL A 132 12.04 -3.05 -4.60
C VAL A 132 12.29 -4.00 -5.76
N LEU A 133 11.99 -3.61 -7.01
CA LEU A 133 12.33 -4.40 -8.19
C LEU A 133 13.85 -4.50 -8.39
N SER A 134 14.55 -3.37 -8.22
CA SER A 134 16.01 -3.31 -8.37
C SER A 134 16.71 -4.12 -7.28
N ASN A 135 16.26 -3.96 -6.03
CA ASN A 135 16.73 -4.77 -4.89
C ASN A 135 16.40 -6.27 -5.07
N ALA A 136 15.25 -6.62 -5.67
CA ALA A 136 14.93 -8.00 -5.98
C ALA A 136 15.90 -8.60 -7.00
N GLY A 137 16.27 -7.83 -8.04
CA GLY A 137 17.24 -8.25 -9.06
C GLY A 137 18.63 -8.47 -8.48
N ASP A 138 19.13 -7.51 -7.70
CA ASP A 138 20.43 -7.62 -7.03
C ASP A 138 20.45 -8.82 -6.08
N ASN A 139 19.42 -8.97 -5.24
CA ASN A 139 19.37 -10.08 -4.30
C ASN A 139 19.22 -11.45 -5.01
N LEU A 140 18.57 -11.49 -6.18
CA LEU A 140 18.53 -12.70 -7.01
C LEU A 140 19.92 -13.09 -7.53
N MET A 141 20.77 -12.12 -7.88
CA MET A 141 22.16 -12.38 -8.25
C MET A 141 22.97 -12.90 -7.06
N ARG A 142 22.79 -12.32 -5.87
CA ARG A 142 23.40 -12.86 -4.63
C ARG A 142 22.99 -14.30 -4.36
N VAL A 143 21.71 -14.65 -4.58
CA VAL A 143 21.25 -16.05 -4.48
C VAL A 143 21.93 -16.95 -5.52
N ALA A 144 22.09 -16.47 -6.76
CA ALA A 144 22.79 -17.21 -7.81
C ALA A 144 24.26 -17.46 -7.47
N ASP A 145 24.95 -16.48 -6.89
CA ASP A 145 26.34 -16.60 -6.47
C ASP A 145 26.50 -17.60 -5.32
N VAL A 146 25.67 -17.51 -4.28
CA VAL A 146 25.71 -18.43 -3.14
C VAL A 146 25.39 -19.88 -3.55
N THR A 147 24.57 -20.06 -4.59
CA THR A 147 24.21 -21.39 -5.12
C THR A 147 25.19 -21.93 -6.16
N GLY A 148 26.23 -21.16 -6.51
CA GLY A 148 27.27 -21.58 -7.45
C GLY A 148 26.87 -21.49 -8.93
N VAL A 149 25.79 -20.77 -9.26
CA VAL A 149 25.32 -20.56 -10.64
C VAL A 149 26.18 -19.51 -11.37
N GLY A 150 26.98 -18.71 -10.63
CA GLY A 150 28.09 -17.93 -11.18
C GLY A 150 27.70 -16.90 -12.25
N LEU A 151 26.53 -16.29 -12.10
CA LEU A 151 26.07 -15.22 -12.98
C LEU A 151 26.62 -13.90 -12.42
N GLY A 152 27.69 -13.37 -13.02
CA GLY A 152 28.29 -12.11 -12.56
C GLY A 152 27.30 -10.93 -12.55
N GLY A 153 27.67 -9.84 -11.88
CA GLY A 153 26.82 -8.64 -11.71
C GLY A 153 26.32 -7.98 -13.00
N ASP A 154 26.92 -8.29 -14.15
CA ASP A 154 26.47 -7.84 -15.48
C ASP A 154 25.04 -8.32 -15.82
N TYR A 155 24.53 -9.35 -15.13
CA TYR A 155 23.19 -9.91 -15.35
C TYR A 155 22.10 -9.34 -14.43
N THR A 156 22.41 -8.41 -13.51
CA THR A 156 21.43 -7.82 -12.59
C THR A 156 20.25 -7.20 -13.34
N LEU A 157 20.51 -6.55 -14.48
CA LEU A 157 19.44 -5.97 -15.28
C LEU A 157 18.54 -7.04 -15.93
N ALA A 158 19.13 -8.14 -16.39
CA ALA A 158 18.37 -9.27 -16.93
C ALA A 158 17.54 -9.95 -15.83
N ALA A 159 18.07 -10.03 -14.60
CA ALA A 159 17.35 -10.51 -13.43
C ALA A 159 16.14 -9.62 -13.10
N CYS A 160 16.32 -8.29 -13.06
CA CYS A 160 15.22 -7.33 -12.93
C CYS A 160 14.15 -7.53 -14.02
N ALA A 161 14.57 -7.68 -15.28
CA ALA A 161 13.65 -7.89 -16.40
C ALA A 161 12.85 -9.20 -16.25
N ALA A 162 13.52 -10.29 -15.86
CA ALA A 162 12.88 -11.58 -15.63
C ALA A 162 11.85 -11.49 -14.49
N ILE A 163 12.22 -10.85 -13.37
CA ILE A 163 11.32 -10.61 -12.23
C ILE A 163 10.13 -9.76 -12.66
N ALA A 164 10.35 -8.67 -13.41
CA ALA A 164 9.28 -7.80 -13.90
C ALA A 164 8.28 -8.57 -14.78
N VAL A 165 8.76 -9.45 -15.67
CA VAL A 165 7.90 -10.31 -16.49
C VAL A 165 7.09 -11.27 -15.61
N VAL A 166 7.72 -11.93 -14.65
CA VAL A 166 7.03 -12.84 -13.71
C VAL A 166 5.98 -12.10 -12.90
N VAL A 167 6.32 -10.93 -12.36
CA VAL A 167 5.42 -10.05 -11.61
C VAL A 167 4.23 -9.63 -12.47
N ALA A 168 4.45 -9.19 -13.71
CA ALA A 168 3.38 -8.82 -14.63
C ALA A 168 2.45 -9.99 -14.94
N LEU A 169 3.00 -11.18 -15.23
CA LEU A 169 2.22 -12.39 -15.50
C LEU A 169 1.36 -12.79 -14.30
N ILE A 170 1.93 -12.76 -13.10
CA ILE A 170 1.24 -13.09 -11.85
C ILE A 170 0.15 -12.04 -11.56
N ALA A 171 0.45 -10.75 -11.70
CA ALA A 171 -0.51 -9.66 -11.50
C ALA A 171 -1.69 -9.74 -12.48
N VAL A 172 -1.46 -10.14 -13.74
CA VAL A 172 -2.53 -10.32 -14.73
C VAL A 172 -3.35 -11.58 -14.46
N ARG A 173 -2.72 -12.70 -14.09
CA ARG A 173 -3.38 -14.02 -13.96
C ARG A 173 -4.32 -14.11 -12.76
N GLY A 174 -4.23 -13.20 -11.80
CA GLY A 174 -5.24 -13.00 -10.78
C GLY A 174 -4.67 -12.92 -9.37
N VAL A 175 -5.22 -11.99 -8.60
CA VAL A 175 -4.71 -11.58 -7.29
C VAL A 175 -4.76 -12.72 -6.28
N ARG A 176 -5.85 -13.48 -6.24
CA ARG A 176 -6.08 -14.47 -5.18
C ARG A 176 -4.99 -15.56 -5.10
N PHE A 177 -4.51 -16.05 -6.24
CA PHE A 177 -3.43 -17.04 -6.24
C PHE A 177 -2.12 -16.39 -5.82
N ALA A 178 -1.82 -15.23 -6.41
CA ALA A 178 -0.60 -14.49 -6.15
C ALA A 178 -0.43 -14.14 -4.67
N THR A 179 -1.45 -13.50 -4.08
CA THR A 179 -1.40 -12.99 -2.71
C THR A 179 -1.34 -14.11 -1.68
N ARG A 180 -1.93 -15.28 -1.95
CA ARG A 180 -1.85 -16.45 -1.05
C ARG A 180 -0.48 -17.10 -1.07
N THR A 181 0.06 -17.36 -2.26
CA THR A 181 1.38 -17.99 -2.39
C THR A 181 2.45 -17.12 -1.76
N ILE A 182 2.40 -15.82 -2.04
CA ILE A 182 3.31 -14.83 -1.45
C ILE A 182 3.15 -14.75 0.06
N LEU A 183 1.92 -14.68 0.58
CA LEU A 183 1.70 -14.66 2.03
C LEU A 183 2.26 -15.90 2.71
N VAL A 184 2.12 -17.09 2.11
CA VAL A 184 2.68 -18.32 2.68
C VAL A 184 4.21 -18.26 2.70
N ILE A 185 4.83 -17.86 1.59
CA ILE A 185 6.29 -17.72 1.51
C ILE A 185 6.79 -16.68 2.52
N GLU A 186 6.14 -15.53 2.60
CA GLU A 186 6.46 -14.45 3.54
C GLU A 186 6.36 -14.93 4.99
N LEU A 187 5.29 -15.65 5.36
CA LEU A 187 5.14 -16.21 6.71
C LEU A 187 6.22 -17.25 7.03
N CYS A 188 6.62 -18.08 6.07
CA CYS A 188 7.72 -19.02 6.24
C CYS A 188 9.05 -18.27 6.47
N THR A 189 9.34 -17.24 5.67
CA THR A 189 10.54 -16.41 5.82
C THR A 189 10.54 -15.68 7.16
N LEU A 190 9.42 -15.07 7.55
CA LEU A 190 9.25 -14.42 8.86
C LEU A 190 9.48 -15.40 10.00
N ALA A 191 8.98 -16.63 9.92
CA ALA A 191 9.21 -17.65 10.94
C ALA A 191 10.72 -17.95 11.08
N VAL A 192 11.45 -18.10 9.98
CA VAL A 192 12.90 -18.30 9.99
C VAL A 192 13.61 -17.10 10.63
N ILE A 193 13.28 -15.88 10.20
CA ILE A 193 13.87 -14.64 10.73
C ILE A 193 13.62 -14.53 12.23
N VAL A 194 12.37 -14.70 12.68
CA VAL A 194 12.02 -14.62 14.10
C VAL A 194 12.80 -15.65 14.92
N VAL A 195 12.94 -16.89 14.44
CA VAL A 195 13.74 -17.91 15.11
C VAL A 195 15.21 -17.51 15.21
N LEU A 196 15.78 -16.90 14.17
CA LEU A 196 17.16 -16.42 14.19
C LEU A 196 17.35 -15.27 15.19
N LEU A 197 16.39 -14.35 15.27
CA LEU A 197 16.41 -13.23 16.21
C LEU A 197 16.21 -13.66 17.68
N PHE A 198 15.78 -14.89 17.95
CA PHE A 198 15.73 -15.46 19.31
C PHE A 198 17.00 -16.24 19.70
N ARG A 199 17.93 -16.50 18.76
CA ARG A 199 19.16 -17.22 19.08
C ARG A 199 20.11 -16.36 19.91
N ALA A 200 20.94 -17.05 20.71
CA ALA A 200 21.90 -16.40 21.61
C ALA A 200 22.69 -15.30 20.90
N PRO A 201 22.94 -14.17 21.57
CA PRO A 201 23.59 -13.02 20.95
C PRO A 201 24.98 -13.40 20.45
N VAL A 202 25.28 -13.00 19.22
CA VAL A 202 26.66 -12.99 18.74
C VAL A 202 27.37 -11.89 19.53
N ALA A 203 28.62 -12.12 19.96
CA ALA A 203 29.34 -11.18 20.82
C ALA A 203 29.38 -9.77 20.21
N VAL A 204 28.56 -8.87 20.73
CA VAL A 204 28.45 -7.45 20.38
C VAL A 204 28.28 -6.68 21.68
N ASP A 205 28.92 -5.52 21.80
CA ASP A 205 28.71 -4.61 22.93
C ASP A 205 27.26 -4.11 22.93
N VAL A 206 26.44 -4.64 23.84
CA VAL A 206 25.04 -4.24 23.98
C VAL A 206 24.99 -2.80 24.47
N SER A 207 24.59 -1.87 23.60
CA SER A 207 24.41 -0.47 23.96
C SER A 207 23.13 -0.32 24.81
N THR A 208 23.27 -0.10 26.11
CA THR A 208 22.16 0.22 27.02
C THR A 208 21.85 1.73 27.07
N GLN A 209 22.38 2.50 26.11
CA GLN A 209 22.21 3.94 26.06
C GLN A 209 20.74 4.30 25.83
N TRP A 210 20.24 5.22 26.64
CA TRP A 210 18.87 5.72 26.55
C TRP A 210 18.72 6.83 25.49
N SER A 211 19.81 7.54 25.21
CA SER A 211 19.84 8.64 24.25
C SER A 211 20.46 8.19 22.93
N ALA A 212 19.62 7.92 21.93
CA ALA A 212 20.08 7.86 20.55
C ALA A 212 20.44 9.28 20.07
N PRO A 213 21.46 9.46 19.21
CA PRO A 213 21.65 10.70 18.48
C PRO A 213 20.34 11.10 17.80
N VAL A 214 19.88 12.35 18.01
CA VAL A 214 18.56 12.81 17.55
C VAL A 214 18.38 12.58 16.04
N GLY A 215 19.41 12.87 15.24
CA GLY A 215 19.39 12.63 13.79
C GLY A 215 19.19 11.15 13.43
N PHE A 216 19.79 10.23 14.19
CA PHE A 216 19.64 8.80 13.95
C PHE A 216 18.26 8.27 14.38
N ALA A 217 17.74 8.73 15.51
CA ALA A 217 16.38 8.40 15.94
C ALA A 217 15.33 8.87 14.91
N LEU A 218 15.53 10.07 14.34
CA LEU A 218 14.66 10.58 13.28
C LEU A 218 14.80 9.77 11.98
N PHE A 219 16.02 9.42 11.58
CA PHE A 219 16.27 8.51 10.46
C PHE A 219 15.53 7.17 10.65
N LEU A 220 15.65 6.53 11.82
CA LEU A 220 14.94 5.29 12.11
C LEU A 220 13.42 5.45 12.08
N ALA A 221 12.89 6.55 12.62
CA ALA A 221 11.47 6.83 12.58
C ALA A 221 10.97 6.96 11.13
N MET A 222 11.70 7.69 10.29
CA MET A 222 11.42 7.87 8.86
C MET A 222 11.47 6.54 8.09
N GLN A 223 12.55 5.78 8.26
CA GLN A 223 12.68 4.45 7.65
C GLN A 223 11.59 3.48 8.12
N THR A 224 11.15 3.58 9.37
CA THR A 224 10.05 2.77 9.90
C THR A 224 8.71 3.18 9.28
N VAL A 225 8.45 4.48 9.11
CA VAL A 225 7.26 5.00 8.41
C VAL A 225 7.24 4.49 6.97
N LEU A 226 8.37 4.56 6.27
CA LEU A 226 8.50 4.07 4.89
C LEU A 226 8.33 2.55 4.82
N SER A 227 8.91 1.80 5.74
CA SER A 227 8.78 0.34 5.84
C SER A 227 7.37 -0.14 6.18
N LEU A 228 6.55 0.71 6.79
CA LEU A 228 5.12 0.45 7.05
C LEU A 228 4.22 0.97 5.93
N ALA A 229 4.77 1.75 4.99
CA ALA A 229 3.99 2.26 3.88
C ALA A 229 3.49 1.13 2.97
N GLY A 230 2.32 1.32 2.38
CA GLY A 230 1.64 0.30 1.59
C GLY A 230 0.70 -0.58 2.42
N PHE A 231 0.64 -0.46 3.74
CA PHE A 231 -0.36 -1.15 4.57
C PHE A 231 -1.82 -0.92 4.09
N GLU A 232 -2.07 0.24 3.48
CA GLU A 232 -3.36 0.64 2.91
C GLU A 232 -3.70 -0.05 1.58
N SER A 233 -2.77 -0.81 0.99
CA SER A 233 -2.92 -1.40 -0.35
C SER A 233 -4.14 -2.34 -0.47
N ALA A 234 -4.56 -2.96 0.63
CA ALA A 234 -5.80 -3.73 0.70
C ALA A 234 -7.07 -2.91 0.35
N ALA A 235 -7.03 -1.58 0.51
CA ALA A 235 -8.17 -0.71 0.20
C ALA A 235 -8.48 -0.64 -1.30
N PHE A 236 -7.50 -0.83 -2.18
CA PHE A 236 -7.74 -0.88 -3.64
C PHE A 236 -8.66 -2.04 -4.04
N PHE A 237 -8.77 -3.05 -3.19
CA PHE A 237 -9.56 -4.26 -3.42
C PHE A 237 -10.96 -4.20 -2.81
N GLY A 238 -11.41 -3.02 -2.38
CA GLY A 238 -12.76 -2.80 -1.85
C GLY A 238 -13.86 -3.47 -2.69
N PRO A 239 -14.00 -3.14 -3.99
CA PRO A 239 -15.04 -3.74 -4.84
C PRO A 239 -14.92 -5.26 -5.02
N GLU A 240 -13.71 -5.81 -4.91
CA GLU A 240 -13.42 -7.24 -5.10
C GLU A 240 -13.63 -8.06 -3.82
N ALA A 241 -13.71 -7.43 -2.65
CA ALA A 241 -13.81 -8.08 -1.35
C ALA A 241 -15.21 -8.66 -1.08
N ARG A 242 -15.27 -9.80 -0.36
CA ARG A 242 -16.55 -10.42 0.06
C ARG A 242 -17.35 -9.56 1.02
N THR A 243 -16.67 -8.93 1.98
CA THR A 243 -17.30 -8.08 3.01
C THR A 243 -16.50 -6.78 3.11
N PRO A 244 -16.58 -5.88 2.11
CA PRO A 244 -15.64 -4.77 1.95
C PRO A 244 -15.52 -3.92 3.22
N LEU A 245 -16.66 -3.47 3.76
CA LEU A 245 -16.70 -2.55 4.90
C LEU A 245 -16.11 -3.12 6.20
N ARG A 246 -15.98 -4.45 6.31
CA ARG A 246 -15.42 -5.14 7.49
C ARG A 246 -14.02 -5.68 7.23
N SER A 247 -13.84 -6.41 6.13
CA SER A 247 -12.59 -7.11 5.82
C SER A 247 -11.47 -6.15 5.42
N VAL A 248 -11.75 -5.17 4.57
CA VAL A 248 -10.78 -4.12 4.19
C VAL A 248 -10.42 -3.28 5.40
N SER A 249 -11.43 -2.81 6.14
CA SER A 249 -11.22 -2.00 7.34
C SER A 249 -10.37 -2.69 8.40
N ARG A 250 -10.57 -4.00 8.61
CA ARG A 250 -9.74 -4.79 9.53
C ARG A 250 -8.33 -5.00 8.98
N ALA A 251 -8.18 -5.26 7.69
CA ALA A 251 -6.87 -5.45 7.08
C ALA A 251 -6.02 -4.18 7.19
N VAL A 252 -6.56 -3.02 6.82
CA VAL A 252 -5.88 -1.73 6.92
C VAL A 252 -5.57 -1.35 8.37
N LEU A 253 -6.45 -1.64 9.32
CA LEU A 253 -6.21 -1.30 10.73
C LEU A 253 -5.17 -2.21 11.40
N LEU A 254 -5.24 -3.52 11.15
CA LEU A 254 -4.40 -4.50 11.85
C LEU A 254 -3.01 -4.63 11.24
N SER A 255 -2.87 -4.45 9.93
CA SER A 255 -1.60 -4.66 9.22
C SER A 255 -0.42 -3.84 9.76
N PRO A 256 -0.50 -2.49 9.97
CA PRO A 256 0.64 -1.74 10.47
C PRO A 256 0.95 -2.04 11.94
N ILE A 257 -0.05 -2.45 12.74
CA ILE A 257 0.16 -2.84 14.14
C ILE A 257 0.92 -4.17 14.20
N LEU A 258 0.48 -5.17 13.43
CA LEU A 258 1.11 -6.48 13.40
C LEU A 258 2.56 -6.40 12.90
N VAL A 259 2.78 -5.67 11.80
CA VAL A 259 4.12 -5.48 11.23
C VAL A 259 4.99 -4.59 12.13
N GLY A 260 4.43 -3.54 12.72
CA GLY A 260 5.16 -2.68 13.65
C GLY A 260 5.66 -3.43 14.89
N VAL A 261 4.89 -4.39 15.42
CA VAL A 261 5.38 -5.27 16.50
C VAL A 261 6.59 -6.09 16.06
N LEU A 262 6.59 -6.61 14.82
CA LEU A 262 7.73 -7.33 14.26
C LEU A 262 8.95 -6.42 14.09
N TYR A 263 8.75 -5.15 13.71
CA TYR A 263 9.83 -4.17 13.57
C TYR A 263 10.45 -3.78 14.92
N VAL A 264 9.63 -3.61 15.96
CA VAL A 264 10.12 -3.39 17.32
C VAL A 264 10.94 -4.59 17.80
N PHE A 265 10.47 -5.82 17.51
CA PHE A 265 11.19 -7.03 17.83
C PHE A 265 12.52 -7.14 17.08
N ALA A 266 12.55 -6.83 15.79
CA ALA A 266 13.78 -6.77 14.99
C ALA A 266 14.76 -5.72 15.52
N GLY A 267 14.26 -4.55 15.91
CA GLY A 267 15.09 -3.50 16.49
C GLY A 267 15.67 -3.91 17.84
N TRP A 268 14.91 -4.65 18.66
CA TRP A 268 15.40 -5.17 19.94
C TRP A 268 16.49 -6.21 19.72
N ALA A 269 16.31 -7.12 18.76
CA ALA A 269 17.30 -8.12 18.42
C ALA A 269 18.58 -7.50 17.82
N GLY A 270 18.45 -6.42 17.04
CA GLY A 270 19.57 -5.62 16.54
C GLY A 270 20.37 -4.96 17.66
N MET A 271 19.68 -4.29 18.59
CA MET A 271 20.29 -3.60 19.73
C MET A 271 21.01 -4.55 20.71
N THR A 272 20.53 -5.78 20.85
CA THR A 272 21.03 -6.77 21.82
C THR A 272 22.01 -7.78 21.22
N GLY A 273 22.36 -7.66 19.94
CA GLY A 273 23.29 -8.57 19.26
C GLY A 273 22.69 -9.92 18.82
N HIS A 274 21.40 -10.16 19.06
CA HIS A 274 20.71 -11.38 18.60
C HIS A 274 20.55 -11.43 17.07
N ALA A 275 20.56 -10.27 16.41
CA ALA A 275 20.51 -10.19 14.95
C ALA A 275 21.80 -10.66 14.24
N GLY A 276 22.91 -10.87 14.95
CA GLY A 276 24.22 -11.11 14.33
C GLY A 276 24.24 -12.29 13.36
N THR A 277 23.60 -13.42 13.70
CA THR A 277 23.54 -14.59 12.80
C THR A 277 22.74 -14.28 11.53
N LEU A 278 21.65 -13.53 11.64
CA LEU A 278 20.81 -13.14 10.49
C LEU A 278 21.58 -12.17 9.57
N LEU A 279 22.22 -11.15 10.15
CA LEU A 279 22.97 -10.14 9.40
C LEU A 279 24.18 -10.77 8.71
N ASN A 280 24.90 -11.67 9.38
CA ASN A 280 26.00 -12.43 8.81
C ASN A 280 25.52 -13.34 7.66
N ALA A 281 24.39 -14.03 7.84
CA ALA A 281 23.83 -14.88 6.79
C ALA A 281 23.40 -14.09 5.54
N TYR A 282 22.84 -12.89 5.71
CA TYR A 282 22.34 -12.08 4.61
C TYR A 282 23.43 -11.24 3.93
N PHE A 283 24.22 -10.48 4.69
CA PHE A 283 25.23 -9.56 4.17
C PHE A 283 26.63 -10.18 4.05
N GLY A 284 27.03 -11.02 5.00
CA GLY A 284 28.35 -11.65 5.01
C GLY A 284 28.44 -12.95 4.21
N GLY A 285 27.30 -13.49 3.75
CA GLY A 285 27.25 -14.69 2.92
C GLY A 285 27.88 -15.92 3.58
N VAL A 286 28.44 -16.81 2.76
CA VAL A 286 29.12 -18.03 3.22
C VAL A 286 30.43 -17.76 3.96
N ASP A 287 31.08 -16.63 3.67
CA ASP A 287 32.35 -16.23 4.28
C ASP A 287 32.19 -15.76 5.74
N SER A 288 30.96 -15.48 6.15
CA SER A 288 30.63 -15.10 7.53
C SER A 288 30.77 -16.22 8.56
N GLY A 289 31.02 -17.46 8.11
CA GLY A 289 31.07 -18.65 8.97
C GLY A 289 29.69 -19.23 9.33
N VAL A 290 28.61 -18.64 8.83
CA VAL A 290 27.25 -19.20 8.94
C VAL A 290 27.08 -20.37 7.96
N GLY A 291 26.39 -21.44 8.38
CA GLY A 291 26.17 -22.62 7.53
C GLY A 291 25.50 -22.26 6.19
N SER A 292 26.03 -22.79 5.09
CA SER A 292 25.62 -22.45 3.71
C SER A 292 24.12 -22.61 3.45
N LEU A 293 23.50 -23.66 4.01
CA LEU A 293 22.06 -23.88 3.88
C LEU A 293 21.24 -22.72 4.48
N LEU A 294 21.71 -22.15 5.59
CA LEU A 294 21.04 -21.03 6.24
C LEU A 294 21.23 -19.74 5.45
N VAL A 295 22.43 -19.50 4.92
CA VAL A 295 22.73 -18.37 4.02
C VAL A 295 21.79 -18.40 2.81
N VAL A 296 21.65 -19.56 2.16
CA VAL A 296 20.72 -19.75 1.03
C VAL A 296 19.28 -19.51 1.47
N ALA A 297 18.84 -20.10 2.59
CA ALA A 297 17.46 -19.96 3.05
C ALA A 297 17.08 -18.50 3.36
N VAL A 298 17.98 -17.74 4.01
CA VAL A 298 17.76 -16.32 4.31
C VAL A 298 17.74 -15.49 3.04
N ASN A 299 18.72 -15.66 2.13
CA ASN A 299 18.76 -14.89 0.88
C ASN A 299 17.56 -15.21 -0.03
N VAL A 300 17.17 -16.48 -0.18
CA VAL A 300 15.97 -16.84 -0.95
C VAL A 300 14.70 -16.27 -0.31
N GLY A 301 14.61 -16.32 1.02
CA GLY A 301 13.49 -15.73 1.76
C GLY A 301 13.37 -14.22 1.54
N VAL A 302 14.48 -13.48 1.68
CA VAL A 302 14.52 -12.03 1.46
C VAL A 302 14.27 -11.67 -0.01
N CYS A 303 14.86 -12.40 -0.97
CA CYS A 303 14.59 -12.23 -2.39
C CYS A 303 13.10 -12.39 -2.70
N SER A 304 12.46 -13.42 -2.13
CA SER A 304 11.02 -13.64 -2.32
C SER A 304 10.16 -12.52 -1.75
N SER A 305 10.60 -11.90 -0.65
CA SER A 305 9.93 -10.77 -0.01
C SER A 305 10.07 -9.47 -0.84
N TRP A 306 11.22 -9.25 -1.49
CA TRP A 306 11.37 -8.16 -2.47
C TRP A 306 10.46 -8.34 -3.70
N ILE A 307 10.38 -9.56 -4.23
CA ILE A 307 9.47 -9.89 -5.35
C ILE A 307 8.01 -9.70 -4.92
N ALA A 308 7.67 -10.09 -3.69
CA ALA A 308 6.35 -9.86 -3.09
C ALA A 308 6.01 -8.37 -3.02
N SER A 309 6.92 -7.52 -2.56
CA SER A 309 6.71 -6.06 -2.54
C SER A 309 6.47 -5.51 -3.93
N THR A 310 7.31 -5.91 -4.89
CA THR A 310 7.18 -5.51 -6.29
C THR A 310 5.79 -5.84 -6.84
N LEU A 311 5.30 -7.06 -6.58
CA LEU A 311 3.96 -7.46 -6.99
C LEU A 311 2.88 -6.65 -6.26
N GLY A 312 3.02 -6.45 -4.95
CA GLY A 312 2.07 -5.70 -4.15
C GLY A 312 1.85 -4.29 -4.71
N PHE A 313 2.95 -3.57 -4.99
CA PHE A 313 2.90 -2.24 -5.58
C PHE A 313 2.41 -2.25 -7.02
N ALA A 314 2.77 -3.25 -7.84
CA ALA A 314 2.22 -3.40 -9.18
C ALA A 314 0.69 -3.57 -9.17
N GLN A 315 0.15 -4.32 -8.20
CA GLN A 315 -1.29 -4.55 -8.05
C GLN A 315 -2.03 -3.32 -7.50
N ALA A 316 -1.43 -2.59 -6.56
CA ALA A 316 -2.02 -1.38 -5.98
C ALA A 316 -1.96 -0.21 -6.98
N GLY A 317 -0.78 0.03 -7.58
CA GLY A 317 -0.54 1.09 -8.55
C GLY A 317 -1.37 0.92 -9.83
N SER A 318 -1.47 -0.30 -10.37
CA SER A 318 -2.34 -0.55 -11.54
C SER A 318 -3.83 -0.30 -11.23
N ARG A 319 -4.30 -0.56 -10.01
CA ARG A 319 -5.67 -0.24 -9.58
C ARG A 319 -5.91 1.24 -9.37
N LEU A 320 -4.90 1.97 -8.90
CA LEU A 320 -4.96 3.43 -8.84
C LEU A 320 -5.17 4.00 -10.25
N VAL A 321 -4.34 3.59 -11.22
CA VAL A 321 -4.45 4.02 -12.62
C VAL A 321 -5.77 3.59 -13.25
N TYR A 322 -6.23 2.36 -12.97
CA TYR A 322 -7.54 1.88 -13.39
C TYR A 322 -8.68 2.76 -12.86
N SER A 323 -8.68 3.06 -11.55
CA SER A 323 -9.71 3.90 -10.92
C SER A 323 -9.75 5.29 -11.56
N MET A 324 -8.60 5.93 -11.79
CA MET A 324 -8.53 7.21 -12.49
C MET A 324 -9.02 7.13 -13.94
N SER A 325 -8.87 5.98 -14.60
CA SER A 325 -9.32 5.76 -15.98
C SER A 325 -10.83 5.61 -16.06
N VAL A 326 -11.44 4.93 -15.09
CA VAL A 326 -12.91 4.85 -14.91
C VAL A 326 -13.48 6.25 -14.72
N GLU A 327 -12.80 7.10 -13.96
CA GLU A 327 -13.17 8.50 -13.72
C GLU A 327 -12.77 9.45 -14.87
N ARG A 328 -12.21 8.93 -15.97
CA ARG A 328 -11.82 9.65 -17.20
C ARG A 328 -10.73 10.73 -17.02
N ILE A 329 -9.97 10.65 -15.93
CA ILE A 329 -8.85 11.55 -15.60
C ILE A 329 -7.59 11.18 -16.39
N VAL A 330 -7.36 9.88 -16.57
CA VAL A 330 -6.26 9.34 -17.39
C VAL A 330 -6.83 8.68 -18.66
N PRO A 331 -6.01 8.31 -19.67
CA PRO A 331 -6.48 7.67 -20.89
C PRO A 331 -7.35 6.44 -20.63
N GLY A 332 -8.38 6.26 -21.46
CA GLY A 332 -9.35 5.17 -21.34
C GLY A 332 -8.78 3.78 -21.62
N VAL A 333 -7.53 3.67 -22.08
CA VAL A 333 -6.87 2.38 -22.32
C VAL A 333 -6.71 1.59 -21.02
N PHE A 334 -6.48 2.27 -19.89
CA PHE A 334 -6.26 1.64 -18.59
C PHE A 334 -7.51 1.04 -17.94
N ARG A 335 -8.70 1.33 -18.47
CA ARG A 335 -9.97 0.73 -18.00
C ARG A 335 -10.20 -0.69 -18.51
N HIS A 336 -9.36 -1.19 -19.43
CA HIS A 336 -9.55 -2.52 -20.01
C HIS A 336 -9.19 -3.60 -18.99
N VAL A 337 -10.15 -4.48 -18.72
CA VAL A 337 -10.03 -5.58 -17.77
C VAL A 337 -10.00 -6.91 -18.51
N HIS A 338 -9.12 -7.82 -18.08
CA HIS A 338 -8.99 -9.15 -18.66
C HIS A 338 -10.29 -9.95 -18.49
N ALA A 339 -10.83 -10.51 -19.58
CA ALA A 339 -12.15 -11.16 -19.60
C ALA A 339 -12.31 -12.29 -18.55
N ARG A 340 -11.30 -13.18 -18.46
CA ARG A 340 -11.26 -14.32 -17.52
C ARG A 340 -10.90 -13.93 -16.07
N TRP A 341 -9.79 -13.22 -15.89
CA TRP A 341 -9.20 -12.96 -14.56
C TRP A 341 -9.75 -11.72 -13.86
N LYS A 342 -10.44 -10.84 -14.60
CA LYS A 342 -11.02 -9.59 -14.10
C LYS A 342 -9.98 -8.62 -13.51
N THR A 343 -8.77 -8.62 -14.08
CA THR A 343 -7.64 -7.75 -13.70
C THR A 343 -7.39 -6.65 -14.75
N PRO A 344 -6.98 -5.43 -14.38
CA PRO A 344 -6.72 -4.34 -15.32
C PRO A 344 -5.36 -4.51 -16.02
N TYR A 345 -5.29 -5.46 -16.97
CA TYR A 345 -4.02 -5.93 -17.54
C TYR A 345 -3.19 -4.83 -18.21
N ALA A 346 -3.85 -3.88 -18.89
CA ALA A 346 -3.15 -2.77 -19.55
C ALA A 346 -2.46 -1.84 -18.52
N ALA A 347 -3.13 -1.57 -17.40
CA ALA A 347 -2.54 -0.79 -16.31
C ALA A 347 -1.39 -1.55 -15.62
N VAL A 348 -1.52 -2.86 -15.46
CA VAL A 348 -0.44 -3.72 -14.91
C VAL A 348 0.80 -3.67 -15.79
N VAL A 349 0.66 -3.94 -17.10
CA VAL A 349 1.80 -3.99 -18.03
C VAL A 349 2.51 -2.65 -18.10
N VAL A 350 1.76 -1.53 -18.16
CA VAL A 350 2.37 -0.20 -18.22
C VAL A 350 3.02 0.17 -16.89
N PHE A 351 2.39 -0.14 -15.75
CA PHE A 351 2.98 0.16 -14.44
C PHE A 351 4.27 -0.62 -14.21
N VAL A 352 4.26 -1.94 -14.46
CA VAL A 352 5.46 -2.79 -14.32
C VAL A 352 6.53 -2.41 -15.34
N GLY A 353 6.15 -2.07 -16.57
CA GLY A 353 7.07 -1.58 -17.59
C GLY A 353 7.74 -0.26 -17.18
N ALA A 354 6.97 0.66 -16.58
CA ALA A 354 7.52 1.90 -16.03
C ALA A 354 8.45 1.63 -14.84
N SER A 355 8.11 0.68 -13.96
CA SER A 355 9.01 0.26 -12.87
C SER A 355 10.32 -0.33 -13.39
N MET A 356 10.25 -1.15 -14.45
CA MET A 356 11.42 -1.74 -15.09
C MET A 356 12.31 -0.68 -15.75
N ILE A 357 11.71 0.31 -16.42
CA ILE A 357 12.46 1.43 -17.01
C ILE A 357 13.12 2.25 -15.90
N GLY A 358 12.42 2.51 -14.80
CA GLY A 358 12.98 3.22 -13.66
C GLY A 358 14.15 2.47 -13.00
N ALA A 359 14.07 1.13 -12.95
CA ALA A 359 15.14 0.27 -12.44
C ALA A 359 16.43 0.35 -13.28
N LEU A 360 16.38 0.86 -14.52
CA LEU A 360 17.59 1.14 -15.32
C LEU A 360 18.43 2.30 -14.76
N PHE A 361 17.80 3.19 -14.00
CA PHE A 361 18.39 4.43 -13.50
C PHE A 361 18.49 4.46 -11.97
N HIS A 362 18.08 3.40 -11.30
CA HIS A 362 18.15 3.28 -9.85
C HIS A 362 19.33 2.41 -9.46
N ASP A 363 20.17 2.93 -8.58
CA ASP A 363 21.29 2.19 -7.99
C ASP A 363 20.88 1.67 -6.60
N PRO A 364 20.77 0.34 -6.38
CA PRO A 364 20.39 -0.21 -5.09
C PRO A 364 21.46 -0.07 -4.00
N ASP A 365 22.72 0.22 -4.36
CA ASP A 365 23.82 0.31 -3.39
C ASP A 365 23.95 1.71 -2.74
N GLU A 366 23.32 2.74 -3.33
CA GLU A 366 23.28 4.09 -2.76
C GLU A 366 22.24 4.22 -1.64
N VAL A 367 22.66 3.89 -0.41
CA VAL A 367 21.84 4.09 0.79
C VAL A 367 21.55 5.59 0.99
N ALA A 368 20.26 5.95 1.02
CA ALA A 368 19.76 7.31 1.17
C ALA A 368 20.07 8.24 -0.02
N SER A 369 19.85 7.73 -1.24
CA SER A 369 19.90 8.52 -2.46
C SER A 369 18.82 9.61 -2.49
N SER A 370 19.02 10.64 -3.33
CA SER A 370 18.00 11.68 -3.56
C SER A 370 16.65 11.13 -4.00
N TYR A 371 16.66 9.93 -4.56
CA TYR A 371 15.49 9.21 -5.01
C TYR A 371 14.58 8.79 -3.84
N ASP A 372 15.14 8.13 -2.81
CA ASP A 372 14.35 7.59 -1.69
C ASP A 372 13.61 8.70 -0.93
N VAL A 373 14.27 9.84 -0.74
CA VAL A 373 13.69 11.02 -0.08
C VAL A 373 12.47 11.55 -0.86
N VAL A 374 12.54 11.59 -2.20
CA VAL A 374 11.41 12.06 -3.03
C VAL A 374 10.23 11.10 -2.93
N VAL A 375 10.50 9.79 -2.96
CA VAL A 375 9.47 8.74 -2.81
C VAL A 375 8.81 8.83 -1.44
N GLU A 376 9.61 9.03 -0.39
CA GLU A 376 9.13 9.18 0.98
C GLU A 376 8.25 10.43 1.14
N VAL A 377 8.69 11.59 0.63
CA VAL A 377 7.90 12.83 0.63
C VAL A 377 6.55 12.62 -0.07
N ALA A 378 6.54 11.91 -1.20
CA ALA A 378 5.31 11.63 -1.93
C ALA A 378 4.33 10.77 -1.11
N LEU A 379 4.81 9.72 -0.43
CA LEU A 379 3.97 8.87 0.43
C LEU A 379 3.46 9.61 1.67
N ILE A 380 4.34 10.35 2.36
CA ILE A 380 3.96 11.13 3.55
C ILE A 380 2.95 12.22 3.16
N LEU A 381 3.10 12.85 2.00
CA LEU A 381 2.10 13.81 1.49
C LEU A 381 0.73 13.15 1.30
N GLY A 382 0.68 11.95 0.72
CA GLY A 382 -0.56 11.18 0.59
C GLY A 382 -1.22 10.84 1.94
N TYR A 383 -0.43 10.37 2.92
CA TYR A 383 -0.91 10.06 4.26
C TYR A 383 -1.38 11.31 5.03
N THR A 384 -0.67 12.43 4.85
CA THR A 384 -1.04 13.71 5.45
C THR A 384 -2.36 14.21 4.87
N MET A 385 -2.54 14.12 3.55
CA MET A 385 -3.78 14.51 2.87
C MET A 385 -4.97 13.67 3.34
N VAL A 386 -4.82 12.36 3.50
CA VAL A 386 -5.94 11.52 4.01
C VAL A 386 -6.25 11.80 5.48
N ALA A 387 -5.26 12.13 6.31
CA ALA A 387 -5.49 12.53 7.71
C ALA A 387 -6.32 13.82 7.78
N PHE A 388 -5.95 14.85 7.02
CA PHE A 388 -6.76 16.07 6.89
C PHE A 388 -8.15 15.79 6.31
N ALA A 389 -8.23 14.90 5.30
CA ALA A 389 -9.51 14.49 4.72
C ALA A 389 -10.42 13.82 5.74
N ALA A 390 -9.91 12.95 6.60
CA ALA A 390 -10.69 12.29 7.64
C ALA A 390 -11.29 13.30 8.62
N VAL A 391 -10.50 14.27 9.08
CA VAL A 391 -10.97 15.33 10.00
C VAL A 391 -12.06 16.18 9.34
N ASN A 392 -11.87 16.62 8.09
CA ASN A 392 -12.86 17.43 7.38
C ASN A 392 -14.12 16.62 7.05
N PHE A 393 -13.95 15.36 6.64
CA PHE A 393 -15.06 14.46 6.31
C PHE A 393 -15.96 14.22 7.53
N LEU A 394 -15.39 13.87 8.69
CA LEU A 394 -16.18 13.74 9.92
C LEU A 394 -16.85 15.07 10.33
N ALA A 395 -16.29 16.22 9.93
CA ALA A 395 -16.82 17.55 10.27
C ALA A 395 -18.09 17.83 9.52
N ARG A 396 -18.08 17.50 8.24
CA ARG A 396 -19.21 17.67 7.36
C ARG A 396 -20.37 16.77 7.73
N ILE A 397 -20.12 15.54 8.18
CA ILE A 397 -21.17 14.57 8.53
C ILE A 397 -21.64 14.66 10.00
N GLY A 398 -20.97 15.45 10.85
CA GLY A 398 -21.35 15.63 12.26
C GLY A 398 -21.02 14.46 13.19
N GLU A 399 -20.39 13.39 12.71
CA GLU A 399 -20.06 12.17 13.49
C GLU A 399 -18.72 12.26 14.23
N HIS A 400 -18.39 13.46 14.71
CA HIS A 400 -17.13 13.68 15.40
C HIS A 400 -17.19 13.31 16.86
N THR A 401 -16.32 12.38 17.26
CA THR A 401 -15.94 12.25 18.67
C THR A 401 -14.66 13.04 18.94
N THR A 402 -14.48 13.51 20.17
CA THR A 402 -13.24 14.19 20.60
C THR A 402 -12.01 13.33 20.31
N TRP A 403 -12.11 12.02 20.55
CA TRP A 403 -11.06 11.06 20.25
C TRP A 403 -10.70 11.03 18.76
N THR A 404 -11.67 10.88 17.87
CA THR A 404 -11.42 10.84 16.41
C THR A 404 -10.80 12.13 15.88
N ARG A 405 -11.16 13.28 16.46
CA ARG A 405 -10.55 14.57 16.11
C ARG A 405 -9.10 14.66 16.55
N LEU A 406 -8.80 14.25 17.79
CA LEU A 406 -7.45 14.24 18.32
C LEU A 406 -6.54 13.30 17.53
N CYS A 407 -7.01 12.08 17.22
CA CYS A 407 -6.24 11.14 16.39
C CYS A 407 -5.95 11.70 15.01
N GLY A 408 -6.95 12.28 14.33
CA GLY A 408 -6.78 12.87 13.01
C GLY A 408 -5.88 14.10 13.02
N ALA A 409 -6.03 14.99 14.00
CA ALA A 409 -5.18 16.16 14.17
C ALA A 409 -3.73 15.78 14.48
N PHE A 410 -3.51 14.77 15.33
CA PHE A 410 -2.17 14.28 15.62
C PHE A 410 -1.52 13.61 14.39
N ALA A 411 -2.25 12.76 13.66
CA ALA A 411 -1.75 12.15 12.44
C ALA A 411 -1.40 13.20 11.36
N ALA A 412 -2.27 14.20 11.16
CA ALA A 412 -2.01 15.29 10.23
C ALA A 412 -0.83 16.17 10.69
N GLY A 413 -0.74 16.46 11.99
CA GLY A 413 0.36 17.20 12.58
C GLY A 413 1.70 16.48 12.45
N ALA A 414 1.73 15.18 12.77
CA ALA A 414 2.92 14.34 12.62
C ALA A 414 3.40 14.29 11.15
N GLY A 415 2.49 14.04 10.21
CA GLY A 415 2.82 14.04 8.78
C GLY A 415 3.32 15.39 8.28
N THR A 416 2.67 16.49 8.69
CA THR A 416 3.11 17.85 8.34
C THR A 416 4.48 18.18 8.92
N SER A 417 4.73 17.80 10.18
CA SER A 417 6.02 17.99 10.84
C SER A 417 7.14 17.19 10.16
N LEU A 418 6.88 15.95 9.74
CA LEU A 418 7.84 15.13 8.99
C LEU A 418 8.14 15.77 7.63
N LEU A 419 7.13 16.21 6.88
CA LEU A 419 7.35 16.92 5.61
C LEU A 419 8.18 18.18 5.80
N LEU A 420 7.86 19.00 6.81
CA LEU A 420 8.61 20.21 7.11
C LEU A 420 10.05 19.88 7.49
N PHE A 421 10.26 18.84 8.29
CA PHE A 421 11.59 18.38 8.68
C PHE A 421 12.43 17.98 7.46
N VAL A 422 11.86 17.19 6.55
CA VAL A 422 12.54 16.80 5.30
C VAL A 422 12.89 18.03 4.48
N VAL A 423 11.97 18.98 4.34
CA VAL A 423 12.22 20.24 3.62
C VAL A 423 13.34 21.05 4.28
N VAL A 424 13.35 21.16 5.61
CA VAL A 424 14.37 21.91 6.38
C VAL A 424 15.75 21.27 6.25
N GLN A 425 15.85 19.94 6.37
CA GLN A 425 17.09 19.19 6.14
C GLN A 425 17.60 19.34 4.71
N SER A 426 16.68 19.59 3.78
CA SER A 426 16.92 19.65 2.36
C SER A 426 17.12 21.06 1.80
N LEU A 427 17.14 22.11 2.65
CA LEU A 427 17.19 23.50 2.17
C LEU A 427 18.44 23.82 1.35
N ASP A 428 19.56 23.16 1.67
CA ASP A 428 20.81 23.31 0.92
C ASP A 428 20.76 22.62 -0.45
N THR A 429 19.75 21.78 -0.69
CA THR A 429 19.55 21.02 -1.92
C THR A 429 18.23 21.42 -2.59
N TRP A 430 18.30 22.45 -3.45
CA TRP A 430 17.16 22.98 -4.21
C TRP A 430 16.32 21.92 -4.94
N PHE A 431 16.93 20.78 -5.31
CA PHE A 431 16.25 19.66 -5.95
C PHE A 431 15.06 19.12 -5.13
N TYR A 432 15.22 18.92 -3.83
CA TYR A 432 14.14 18.37 -2.98
C TYR A 432 13.03 19.39 -2.73
N VAL A 433 13.39 20.66 -2.55
CA VAL A 433 12.43 21.76 -2.42
C VAL A 433 11.59 21.88 -3.70
N ALA A 434 12.22 21.74 -4.88
CA ALA A 434 11.52 21.72 -6.15
C ALA A 434 10.51 20.57 -6.22
N TRP A 435 10.89 19.35 -5.84
CA TRP A 435 9.97 18.20 -5.81
C TRP A 435 8.80 18.39 -4.87
N PHE A 436 9.03 18.97 -3.68
CA PHE A 436 7.96 19.29 -2.74
C PHE A 436 6.95 20.28 -3.35
N VAL A 437 7.45 21.34 -3.99
CA VAL A 437 6.59 22.33 -4.68
C VAL A 437 5.87 21.72 -5.87
N ILE A 438 6.54 20.88 -6.67
CA ILE A 438 5.96 20.18 -7.81
C ILE A 438 4.82 19.26 -7.35
N LEU A 439 5.06 18.44 -6.32
CA LEU A 439 4.04 17.54 -5.78
C LEU A 439 2.88 18.31 -5.16
N GLY A 440 3.15 19.35 -4.36
CA GLY A 440 2.11 20.18 -3.76
C GLY A 440 1.24 20.92 -4.79
N GLY A 441 1.88 21.46 -5.84
CA GLY A 441 1.22 22.16 -6.95
C GLY A 441 0.62 21.24 -8.02
N SER A 442 0.97 19.95 -8.04
CA SER A 442 0.54 19.02 -9.07
C SER A 442 -0.98 18.95 -9.21
N GLY A 443 -1.73 18.95 -8.10
CA GLY A 443 -3.19 18.88 -8.13
C GLY A 443 -3.86 20.14 -8.67
N THR A 444 -3.29 21.33 -8.47
CA THR A 444 -3.84 22.57 -9.02
C THR A 444 -3.57 22.66 -10.52
N ALA A 445 -2.36 22.32 -10.95
CA ALA A 445 -1.99 22.25 -12.37
C ALA A 445 -2.83 21.19 -13.10
N TRP A 446 -2.95 19.99 -12.54
CA TRP A 446 -3.74 18.91 -13.12
C TRP A 446 -5.22 19.26 -13.18
N TYR A 447 -5.77 19.91 -12.14
CA TYR A 447 -7.14 20.41 -12.17
C TYR A 447 -7.36 21.41 -13.31
N ALA A 448 -6.47 22.38 -13.49
CA ALA A 448 -6.58 23.38 -14.56
C ALA A 448 -6.52 22.74 -15.95
N ILE A 449 -5.69 21.71 -16.13
CA ILE A 449 -5.62 20.93 -17.37
C ILE A 449 -6.96 20.20 -17.61
N LEU A 450 -7.51 19.52 -16.60
CA LEU A 450 -8.79 18.82 -16.75
C LEU A 450 -9.95 19.78 -16.99
N GLU A 451 -9.97 20.94 -16.35
CA GLU A 451 -10.98 21.97 -16.56
C GLU A 451 -10.99 22.46 -18.01
N ARG A 452 -9.81 22.60 -18.61
CA ARG A 452 -9.65 23.04 -20.01
C ARG A 452 -10.00 21.97 -21.04
N TRP A 453 -9.61 20.71 -20.81
CA TRP A 453 -9.69 19.66 -21.83
C TRP A 453 -10.81 18.63 -21.59
N ARG A 454 -11.21 18.40 -20.34
CA ARG A 454 -12.21 17.38 -19.93
C ARG A 454 -13.01 17.81 -18.69
N PRO A 455 -13.77 18.93 -18.73
CA PRO A 455 -14.48 19.45 -17.55
C PRO A 455 -15.46 18.43 -16.93
N ALA A 456 -16.01 17.53 -17.75
CA ALA A 456 -16.89 16.47 -17.28
C ALA A 456 -16.21 15.46 -16.33
N SER A 457 -14.90 15.21 -16.47
CA SER A 457 -14.19 14.23 -15.61
C SER A 457 -14.03 14.70 -14.17
N ILE A 458 -14.13 16.00 -13.90
CA ILE A 458 -14.01 16.56 -12.55
C ILE A 458 -15.21 16.13 -11.68
N ARG A 459 -16.38 15.89 -12.28
CA ARG A 459 -17.59 15.46 -11.57
C ARG A 459 -17.60 13.96 -11.23
N SER A 460 -16.86 13.16 -12.00
CA SER A 460 -16.70 11.73 -11.76
C SER A 460 -15.62 11.40 -10.73
N ILE A 461 -14.91 12.37 -10.16
CA ILE A 461 -13.88 12.12 -9.15
C ILE A 461 -14.47 11.51 -7.88
N GLY A 462 -13.91 10.40 -7.42
CA GLY A 462 -14.29 9.74 -6.16
C GLY A 462 -15.34 8.65 -6.33
N VAL A 463 -15.30 7.87 -7.41
CA VAL A 463 -16.19 6.73 -7.63
C VAL A 463 -15.89 5.62 -6.61
N PHE A 464 -16.96 5.03 -6.08
CA PHE A 464 -16.92 3.88 -5.18
C PHE A 464 -17.94 2.82 -5.63
N ASP A 465 -17.84 1.61 -5.08
CA ASP A 465 -18.75 0.51 -5.41
C ASP A 465 -20.17 0.87 -4.97
N SER A 466 -21.08 0.88 -5.95
CA SER A 466 -22.49 1.19 -5.74
C SER A 466 -23.35 -0.06 -5.79
N ILE A 467 -24.58 0.05 -5.29
CA ILE A 467 -25.58 -1.01 -5.33
C ILE A 467 -25.89 -1.37 -6.78
N GLU A 468 -25.96 -2.66 -7.08
CA GLU A 468 -26.37 -3.19 -8.39
C GLU A 468 -27.81 -3.69 -8.33
N THR A 469 -28.47 -3.86 -9.48
CA THR A 469 -29.83 -4.43 -9.49
C THR A 469 -29.88 -5.81 -8.83
N ALA A 470 -28.81 -6.60 -8.96
CA ALA A 470 -28.70 -7.90 -8.31
C ALA A 470 -28.56 -7.85 -6.77
N ASP A 471 -28.26 -6.67 -6.20
CA ASP A 471 -28.21 -6.47 -4.75
C ASP A 471 -29.59 -6.09 -4.16
N LEU A 472 -30.56 -5.75 -5.01
CA LEU A 472 -31.92 -5.42 -4.58
C LEU A 472 -32.76 -6.68 -4.42
N LEU A 473 -33.64 -6.65 -3.42
CA LEU A 473 -34.78 -7.57 -3.36
C LEU A 473 -35.70 -7.24 -4.55
N PRO A 474 -36.03 -8.20 -5.43
CA PRO A 474 -36.97 -7.98 -6.52
C PRO A 474 -38.26 -7.32 -6.01
N GLY A 475 -38.77 -6.32 -6.72
CA GLY A 475 -39.97 -5.56 -6.35
C GLY A 475 -39.81 -4.54 -5.21
N SER A 476 -38.67 -4.50 -4.51
CA SER A 476 -38.45 -3.54 -3.41
C SER A 476 -38.16 -2.11 -3.87
N ALA A 477 -37.46 -1.98 -4.99
CA ALA A 477 -37.06 -0.73 -5.62
C ALA A 477 -36.56 -1.00 -7.05
N GLU A 478 -36.53 0.04 -7.88
CA GLU A 478 -35.83 0.02 -9.16
C GLU A 478 -34.56 0.84 -9.08
N LEU A 479 -33.50 0.37 -9.74
CA LEU A 479 -32.28 1.13 -9.96
C LEU A 479 -32.32 1.74 -11.35
N ALA A 480 -32.25 3.06 -11.42
CA ALA A 480 -32.08 3.81 -12.66
C ALA A 480 -30.73 4.50 -12.66
N VAL A 481 -30.22 4.86 -13.83
CA VAL A 481 -29.00 5.65 -13.97
C VAL A 481 -29.40 7.12 -14.15
N ASP A 482 -28.88 8.02 -13.32
CA ASP A 482 -29.12 9.45 -13.46
C ASP A 482 -28.36 10.06 -14.66
N ALA A 483 -28.58 11.36 -14.90
CA ALA A 483 -27.92 12.08 -15.99
C ALA A 483 -26.38 12.14 -15.85
N ASP A 484 -25.85 11.94 -14.64
CA ASP A 484 -24.42 11.90 -14.35
C ASP A 484 -23.85 10.46 -14.39
N GLY A 485 -24.66 9.46 -14.77
CA GLY A 485 -24.23 8.07 -14.89
C GLY A 485 -24.20 7.30 -13.57
N ARG A 486 -24.84 7.82 -12.50
CA ARG A 486 -24.85 7.21 -11.17
C ARG A 486 -26.14 6.41 -10.94
N PRO A 487 -26.05 5.23 -10.30
CA PRO A 487 -27.24 4.48 -9.90
C PRO A 487 -28.01 5.23 -8.82
N VAL A 488 -29.30 5.45 -9.06
CA VAL A 488 -30.25 6.07 -8.14
C VAL A 488 -31.40 5.09 -7.92
N LEU A 489 -31.77 4.94 -6.65
CA LEU A 489 -32.94 4.18 -6.25
C LEU A 489 -34.21 4.98 -6.53
N SER A 490 -35.12 4.41 -7.30
CA SER A 490 -36.47 4.91 -7.49
C SER A 490 -37.49 3.94 -6.89
N ALA A 491 -38.64 4.49 -6.49
CA ALA A 491 -39.78 3.66 -6.11
C ALA A 491 -40.15 2.69 -7.25
N PRO A 492 -40.59 1.46 -6.95
CA PRO A 492 -40.98 0.49 -7.96
C PRO A 492 -42.09 1.08 -8.85
N ARG A 493 -41.99 0.93 -10.19
CA ARG A 493 -42.98 1.48 -11.12
C ARG A 493 -44.34 0.79 -11.01
N HIS A 494 -44.41 -0.35 -10.32
CA HIS A 494 -45.63 -1.11 -10.07
C HIS A 494 -45.80 -1.38 -8.57
N GLY A 495 -46.69 -0.64 -7.92
CA GLY A 495 -47.08 -0.86 -6.52
C GLY A 495 -47.82 0.33 -5.90
N ARG A 496 -49.11 0.43 -6.20
CA ARG A 496 -50.13 0.98 -5.29
C ARG A 496 -50.70 -0.19 -4.50
#